data_AF-A0A820L611-F1
#
_entry.id   AF-A0A820L611-F1
#
_cell.length_a   1.000
_cell.length_b   1.000
_cell.length_c   1.000
_cell.angle_alpha   90.00
_cell.angle_beta   90.00
_cell.angle_gamma   90.00
#
_symmetry.space_group_name_H-M   'P 1'
#
loop_
_entity.id
_entity.type
_entity.pdbx_description
1 polymer ?
#
loop_
_entity_poly.entity_id
_entity_poly.type
_entity_poly.pdbx_seq_one_letter_code
_entity_poly.pdbx_strand_id
1 'polypeptide(L)' 'LRVRSQDADKPIVYEICQLGQSASSQTFQWKQKKKSVTVENYYKEYYSLTLNHPSLPTLQMRNG' A
#
# COMPACT_ATOMS: atom_id res chain seq x y z
N LEU A 1 16.03 23.79 1.95
CA LEU A 1 14.82 23.68 2.79
C LEU A 1 14.72 22.25 3.33
N ARG A 2 14.84 22.06 4.65
CA ARG A 2 14.66 20.75 5.31
C ARG A 2 13.30 20.76 5.98
N VAL A 3 12.34 20.01 5.44
CA VAL A 3 11.13 19.66 6.19
C VAL A 3 11.48 18.39 6.96
N ARG A 4 11.94 18.54 8.20
CA ARG A 4 12.06 17.42 9.14
C ARG A 4 10.70 17.26 9.81
N SER A 5 9.95 16.23 9.41
CA SER A 5 8.83 15.73 10.21
C SER A 5 9.41 15.10 11.47
N GLN A 6 9.04 15.63 12.64
CA GLN A 6 9.45 15.10 13.95
C GLN A 6 8.79 13.75 14.31
N ASP A 7 7.95 13.19 13.43
CA ASP A 7 7.19 11.95 13.65
C ASP A 7 7.53 10.81 12.67
N ALA A 8 8.54 10.96 11.80
CA ALA A 8 8.84 9.98 10.75
C ALA A 8 9.45 8.65 11.24
N ASP A 9 9.89 8.57 12.49
CA ASP A 9 10.63 7.42 13.04
C ASP A 9 9.83 6.51 13.97
N LYS A 10 8.56 6.82 14.27
CA LYS A 10 7.68 5.88 14.99
C LYS A 10 7.06 4.91 13.99
N PRO A 11 7.25 3.59 14.16
CA PRO A 11 6.59 2.61 13.29
C PRO A 11 5.08 2.78 13.42
N ILE A 12 4.40 2.91 12.29
CA ILE A 12 2.94 2.90 12.28
C ILE A 12 2.52 1.45 12.55
N VAL A 13 1.85 1.23 13.67
CA VAL A 13 1.34 -0.08 14.08
C VAL A 13 -0.06 -0.27 13.52
N TYR A 14 -0.27 -1.40 12.86
CA TYR A 14 -1.57 -1.80 12.33
C TYR A 14 -1.96 -3.18 12.85
N GLU A 15 -3.25 -3.40 13.09
CA GLU A 15 -3.78 -4.73 13.34
C GLU A 15 -4.09 -5.44 12.01
N ILE A 16 -3.59 -6.66 11.85
CA ILE A 16 -3.90 -7.50 10.68
C ILE A 16 -5.26 -8.14 10.93
N CYS A 17 -6.25 -7.79 10.09
CA CYS A 17 -7.60 -8.35 10.21
C CYS A 17 -7.76 -9.63 9.40
N GLN A 18 -7.23 -9.65 8.17
CA GLN A 18 -7.40 -10.76 7.23
C GLN A 18 -6.41 -10.66 6.05
N LEU A 19 -6.27 -11.78 5.33
CA LEU A 19 -5.58 -11.82 4.04
C LEU A 19 -6.53 -11.43 2.91
N GLY A 20 -6.04 -10.62 1.97
CA GLY A 20 -6.73 -10.26 0.73
C GLY A 20 -6.30 -11.12 -0.46
N GLN A 21 -6.69 -10.69 -1.66
CA GLN A 21 -6.20 -11.28 -2.90
C GLN A 21 -4.72 -10.91 -3.12
N SER A 22 -4.09 -11.51 -4.14
CA SER A 22 -2.70 -11.18 -4.51
C SER A 22 -2.55 -9.71 -4.88
N ALA A 23 -1.35 -9.14 -4.72
CA ALA A 23 -1.13 -7.73 -5.07
C ALA A 23 -1.38 -7.41 -6.55
N SER A 24 -1.18 -8.41 -7.44
CA SER A 24 -1.46 -8.32 -8.88
C SER A 24 -2.96 -8.29 -9.22
N SER A 25 -3.83 -8.76 -8.33
CA SER A 25 -5.27 -8.93 -8.59
C SER A 25 -6.16 -8.09 -7.66
N GLN A 26 -5.68 -7.78 -6.46
CA GLN A 26 -6.39 -6.93 -5.50
C GLN A 26 -6.48 -5.51 -6.05
N THR A 27 -7.68 -5.05 -6.36
CA THR A 27 -7.94 -3.68 -6.81
C THR A 27 -8.50 -2.79 -5.71
N PHE A 28 -8.23 -1.48 -5.81
CA PHE A 28 -8.86 -0.45 -4.99
C PHE A 28 -9.06 0.83 -5.79
N GLN A 29 -9.95 1.70 -5.30
CA GLN A 29 -10.21 3.00 -5.92
C GLN A 29 -9.14 4.02 -5.50
N TRP A 30 -8.25 4.37 -6.43
CA TRP A 30 -7.24 5.41 -6.22
C TRP A 30 -7.88 6.79 -6.37
N LYS A 31 -8.30 7.35 -5.23
CA LYS A 31 -9.07 8.61 -5.16
C LYS A 31 -8.43 9.79 -5.91
N GLN A 32 -7.11 9.96 -5.80
CA GLN A 32 -6.40 11.08 -6.44
C GLN A 32 -6.46 11.02 -7.97
N LYS A 33 -6.32 9.82 -8.56
CA LYS A 33 -6.37 9.61 -10.02
C LYS A 33 -7.74 9.18 -10.54
N LYS A 34 -8.74 9.05 -9.65
CA LYS A 34 -10.12 8.63 -9.95
C LYS A 34 -10.19 7.34 -10.80
N LYS A 35 -9.32 6.36 -10.51
CA LYS A 35 -9.29 5.08 -11.24
C LYS A 35 -9.22 3.89 -10.28
N SER A 36 -9.78 2.77 -10.71
CA SER A 36 -9.51 1.47 -10.08
C SER A 36 -8.12 1.01 -10.51
N VAL A 37 -7.30 0.57 -9.56
CA VAL A 37 -5.93 0.11 -9.82
C VAL A 37 -5.61 -1.08 -8.92
N THR A 38 -4.73 -1.96 -9.38
CA THR A 38 -4.20 -3.04 -8.55
C THR A 38 -3.20 -2.49 -7.53
N VAL A 39 -3.02 -3.19 -6.40
CA VAL A 39 -2.01 -2.82 -5.40
C VAL A 39 -0.62 -2.77 -6.05
N GLU A 40 -0.27 -3.76 -6.87
CA GLU A 40 0.99 -3.79 -7.61
C GLU A 40 1.19 -2.53 -8.47
N ASN A 41 0.21 -2.19 -9.31
CA ASN A 41 0.33 -1.03 -10.20
C ASN A 41 0.41 0.29 -9.42
N TYR A 42 -0.28 0.39 -8.28
CA TYR A 42 -0.15 1.56 -7.42
C TYR A 42 1.27 1.75 -6.88
N TYR A 43 1.91 0.68 -6.38
CA TYR A 43 3.30 0.75 -5.91
C TYR A 43 4.28 1.08 -7.04
N LYS A 44 4.06 0.52 -8.22
CA LYS A 44 4.88 0.80 -9.40
C LYS A 44 4.74 2.24 -9.89
N GLU A 45 3.54 2.80 -9.90
CA GLU A 45 3.27 4.12 -10.47
C GLU A 45 3.49 5.26 -9.47
N TYR A 46 3.06 5.11 -8.21
CA TYR A 46 3.14 6.17 -7.21
C TYR A 46 4.49 6.19 -6.48
N TYR A 47 5.01 5.01 -6.14
CA TYR A 47 6.28 4.89 -5.41
C TYR A 47 7.47 4.52 -6.30
N SER A 48 7.24 4.23 -7.60
CA SER A 48 8.29 3.69 -8.48
C SER A 48 8.92 2.40 -7.96
N LEU A 49 8.14 1.58 -7.24
CA LEU A 49 8.59 0.33 -6.62
C LEU A 49 8.04 -0.89 -7.35
N THR A 50 8.90 -1.86 -7.63
CA THR A 50 8.48 -3.18 -8.14
C THR A 50 8.40 -4.16 -6.97
N LEU A 51 7.24 -4.78 -6.78
CA LEU A 51 7.07 -5.80 -5.76
C LEU A 51 7.78 -7.08 -6.20
N ASN A 52 8.55 -7.69 -5.30
CA ASN A 52 9.23 -8.96 -5.58
C ASN A 52 8.26 -10.15 -5.60
N HIS A 53 7.12 -10.04 -4.91
CA HIS A 53 6.15 -11.13 -4.76
C HIS A 53 4.70 -10.67 -5.02
N PRO A 54 4.37 -10.20 -6.24
CA PRO A 54 3.05 -9.66 -6.54
C PRO A 54 1.94 -10.73 -6.53
N SER A 55 2.30 -12.01 -6.63
CA SER A 55 1.40 -13.15 -6.55
C SER A 55 1.00 -13.54 -5.13
N LEU A 56 1.69 -13.03 -4.09
CA LEU A 56 1.34 -13.34 -2.70
C LEU A 56 0.14 -12.52 -2.21
N PRO A 57 -0.65 -13.05 -1.27
CA PRO A 57 -1.79 -12.35 -0.67
C PRO A 57 -1.39 -11.00 -0.05
N THR A 58 -2.25 -10.00 -0.25
CA THR A 58 -2.14 -8.70 0.43
C THR A 58 -2.62 -8.78 1.87
N LEU A 59 -2.10 -7.91 2.74
CA LEU A 59 -2.60 -7.77 4.11
C LEU A 59 -3.70 -6.71 4.15
N GLN A 60 -4.84 -7.04 4.78
CA GLN A 60 -5.85 -6.06 5.12
C GLN A 60 -5.72 -5.69 6.60
N MET A 61 -5.59 -4.40 6.86
CA MET A 61 -5.22 -3.89 8.17
C MET A 61 -6.12 -2.72 8.58
N ARG A 62 -6.24 -2.49 9.89
CA ARG A 62 -6.91 -1.31 10.46
C ARG A 62 -5.97 -0.59 11.43
N ASN A 63 -6.20 0.71 11.67
CA ASN A 63 -5.51 1.42 12.74
C ASN A 63 -5.85 0.76 14.07
N GLY A 64 -4.81 0.40 14.85
CA GLY A 64 -4.95 -0.06 16.22
C GLY A 64 -5.22 1.09 17.19
#